data_AF-A0A0P1FXY8-F1
#
_entry.id   AF-A0A0P1FXY8-F1
#
_cell.length_a   1.000
_cell.length_b   1.000
_cell.length_c   1.000
_cell.angle_alpha   90.00
_cell.angle_beta   90.00
_cell.angle_gamma   90.00
#
_symmetry.space_group_name_H-M   'P 1'
#
loop_
_entity.id
_entity.type
_entity.pdbx_description
1 polymer ?
#
loop_
_entity_poly.entity_id
_entity_poly.type
_entity_poly.pdbx_seq_one_letter_code
_entity_poly.pdbx_strand_id
1 'polypeptide(L)'
;MVGLKATAKIGMAAMGLLALTGCLKLSDNAMREGPNGVEIQINEGRNCWANKCFRYDADENEIVVSGREPITVPAGVDLSDGYVSEAEFAALLLAARKAPPVMRQAEGSTDGGSSGRNGHGTGSGGAL
;
A
#
# COMPACT_ATOMS: atom_id res chain seq x y z
N MET A 1 -49.52 -22.91 26.09
CA MET A 1 -49.33 -21.44 26.10
C MET A 1 -48.88 -21.04 24.71
N VAL A 2 -49.79 -20.40 23.97
CA VAL A 2 -49.59 -19.93 22.59
C VAL A 2 -48.95 -18.56 22.66
N GLY A 3 -47.87 -18.33 21.91
CA GLY A 3 -47.14 -17.06 21.92
C GLY A 3 -46.31 -16.87 20.66
N LEU A 4 -46.99 -16.83 19.51
CA LEU A 4 -46.46 -16.45 18.21
C LEU A 4 -46.05 -14.98 18.25
N LYS A 5 -44.75 -14.66 18.21
CA LYS A 5 -44.28 -13.27 18.06
C LYS A 5 -43.96 -12.98 16.60
N ALA A 6 -44.66 -11.97 16.10
CA ALA A 6 -44.73 -11.54 14.72
C ALA A 6 -43.42 -10.95 14.19
N THR A 7 -43.12 -11.31 12.94
CA THR A 7 -42.12 -10.74 12.06
C THR A 7 -42.55 -9.34 11.61
N ALA A 8 -41.70 -8.33 11.77
CA ALA A 8 -41.89 -7.00 11.17
C ALA A 8 -40.68 -6.66 10.30
N LYS A 9 -40.84 -6.78 8.98
CA LYS A 9 -39.94 -6.21 7.97
C LYS A 9 -40.36 -4.75 7.77
N ILE A 10 -39.50 -3.81 8.14
CA ILE A 10 -39.63 -2.40 7.77
C ILE A 10 -38.60 -2.15 6.67
N GLY A 11 -39.07 -2.13 5.43
CA GLY A 11 -38.35 -1.49 4.34
C GLY A 11 -38.58 0.00 4.42
N MET A 12 -37.51 0.79 4.43
CA MET A 12 -37.58 2.23 4.18
C MET A 12 -36.37 2.69 3.36
N ALA A 13 -36.72 3.22 2.19
CA ALA A 13 -36.10 4.32 1.46
C ALA A 13 -34.57 4.30 1.25
N ALA A 14 -34.19 3.88 0.05
CA ALA A 14 -32.94 4.31 -0.59
C ALA A 14 -32.99 5.83 -0.83
N MET A 15 -32.34 6.58 0.05
CA MET A 15 -32.11 8.02 -0.09
C MET A 15 -30.65 8.26 0.31
N GLY A 16 -29.75 8.15 -0.67
CA GLY A 16 -28.30 8.29 -0.47
C GLY A 16 -27.72 9.21 -1.53
N LEU A 17 -27.99 10.50 -1.38
CA LEU A 17 -27.42 11.60 -2.16
C LEU A 17 -25.89 11.65 -1.94
N LEU A 18 -25.14 11.91 -3.02
CA LEU A 18 -23.68 11.88 -3.11
C LEU A 18 -22.96 12.62 -1.97
N ALA A 19 -22.19 11.89 -1.16
CA ALA A 19 -21.20 12.43 -0.24
C ALA A 19 -19.86 12.68 -0.96
N LEU A 20 -19.77 13.78 -1.72
CA LEU A 20 -18.51 14.32 -2.26
C LEU A 20 -17.90 15.31 -1.25
N THR A 21 -17.39 14.82 -0.13
CA THR A 21 -16.45 15.56 0.75
C THR A 21 -15.65 14.55 1.59
N GLY A 22 -14.90 13.70 0.89
CA GLY A 22 -13.90 12.83 1.50
C GLY A 22 -12.72 13.65 2.02
N CYS A 23 -12.87 14.30 3.17
CA CYS A 23 -11.76 14.29 4.12
C CYS A 23 -11.58 12.82 4.47
N LEU A 24 -10.67 12.14 3.76
CA LEU A 24 -10.22 10.79 4.07
C LEU A 24 -9.59 10.85 5.46
N LYS A 25 -10.43 10.82 6.50
CA LYS A 25 -10.04 10.46 7.85
C LYS A 25 -9.52 9.05 7.72
N LEU A 26 -8.22 8.94 7.47
CA LEU A 26 -7.51 7.68 7.66
C LEU A 26 -7.84 7.29 9.09
N SER A 27 -8.60 6.20 9.24
CA SER A 27 -8.87 5.69 10.58
C SER A 27 -7.52 5.26 11.13
N ASP A 28 -7.08 5.94 12.18
CA ASP A 28 -5.96 5.47 12.97
C ASP A 28 -6.34 4.09 13.55
N ASN A 29 -5.33 3.26 13.76
CA ASN A 29 -5.49 1.95 14.38
C ASN A 29 -6.08 2.08 15.79
N ALA A 30 -6.79 1.03 16.21
CA ALA A 30 -7.28 0.95 17.57
C ALA A 30 -6.10 1.01 18.55
N MET A 31 -6.33 1.63 19.69
CA MET A 31 -5.34 1.76 20.75
C MET A 31 -5.85 1.06 22.02
N ARG A 32 -4.93 0.53 22.82
CA ARG A 32 -5.20 0.02 24.16
C ARG A 32 -4.23 0.60 25.17
N GLU A 33 -4.60 0.54 26.45
CA GLU A 33 -3.67 0.80 27.54
C GLU A 33 -2.94 -0.50 27.86
N GLY A 34 -1.62 -0.49 27.67
CA GLY A 34 -0.72 -1.60 27.92
C GLY A 34 0.23 -1.33 29.10
N PRO A 35 1.10 -2.31 29.43
CA PRO A 35 1.98 -2.23 30.60
C PRO A 35 2.95 -1.03 30.59
N ASN A 36 3.29 -0.55 29.39
CA ASN A 36 4.27 0.52 29.19
C ASN A 36 3.64 1.83 28.66
N GLY A 37 2.31 1.95 28.68
CA GLY A 37 1.57 3.09 28.15
C GLY A 37 0.64 2.71 27.00
N VAL A 38 0.43 3.63 26.07
CA VAL A 38 -0.46 3.40 24.93
C VAL A 38 0.18 2.43 23.93
N GLU A 39 -0.59 1.42 23.56
CA GLU A 39 -0.23 0.44 22.53
C GLU A 39 -1.18 0.57 21.34
N ILE A 40 -0.61 0.49 20.14
CA ILE A 40 -1.27 0.66 18.86
C ILE A 40 -1.44 -0.72 18.25
N GLN A 41 -2.66 -1.09 17.89
CA GLN A 41 -2.94 -2.36 17.24
C GLN A 41 -2.29 -2.38 15.85
N ILE A 42 -1.60 -3.47 15.51
CA ILE A 42 -1.09 -3.75 14.17
C ILE A 42 -1.91 -4.90 13.58
N ASN A 43 -2.43 -4.68 12.38
CA ASN A 43 -3.19 -5.68 11.63
C ASN A 43 -2.55 -5.90 10.26
N GLU A 44 -2.90 -7.02 9.64
CA GLU A 44 -2.60 -7.27 8.22
C GLU A 44 -3.13 -6.11 7.34
N GLY A 45 -2.30 -5.66 6.41
CA GLY A 45 -2.62 -4.54 5.54
C GLY A 45 -2.25 -3.17 6.14
N ARG A 46 -3.11 -2.16 5.95
CA ARG A 46 -2.76 -0.76 6.22
C ARG A 46 -2.90 -0.43 7.71
N ASN A 47 -1.83 0.11 8.30
CA ASN A 47 -1.77 0.61 9.66
C ASN A 47 -1.43 2.09 9.68
N CYS A 48 -2.21 2.89 10.40
CA CYS A 48 -2.09 4.34 10.54
C CYS A 48 -2.09 4.74 12.02
N TRP A 49 -1.20 5.64 12.38
CA TRP A 49 -1.23 6.31 13.68
C TRP A 49 -0.63 7.71 13.55
N ALA A 50 -1.29 8.71 14.13
CA ALA A 50 -0.85 10.11 14.13
C ALA A 50 -0.54 10.64 12.71
N ASN A 51 -1.42 10.37 11.74
CA ASN A 51 -1.28 10.73 10.32
C ASN A 51 -0.07 10.10 9.61
N LYS A 52 0.51 9.03 10.16
CA LYS A 52 1.58 8.26 9.53
C LYS A 52 1.11 6.85 9.30
N CYS A 53 1.34 6.32 8.10
CA CYS A 53 0.87 4.99 7.76
C CYS A 53 1.95 4.15 7.09
N PHE A 54 1.89 2.84 7.33
CA PHE A 54 2.60 1.81 6.59
C PHE A 54 1.65 0.64 6.31
N ARG A 55 2.04 -0.28 5.43
CA ARG A 55 1.35 -1.55 5.25
C ARG A 55 2.20 -2.64 5.91
N TYR A 56 1.58 -3.52 6.69
CA TYR A 56 2.21 -4.72 7.23
C TYR A 56 1.71 -5.91 6.42
N ASP A 57 2.64 -6.78 6.05
CA ASP A 57 2.41 -8.08 5.42
C ASP A 57 2.83 -9.16 6.42
N ALA A 58 1.87 -9.83 7.03
CA ALA A 58 2.08 -10.84 8.06
C ALA A 58 2.57 -12.17 7.48
N ASP A 59 2.33 -12.44 6.19
CA ASP A 59 2.81 -13.64 5.52
C ASP A 59 4.33 -13.57 5.30
N GLU A 60 4.84 -12.39 4.91
CA GLU A 60 6.29 -12.15 4.71
C GLU A 60 6.98 -11.52 5.94
N ASN A 61 6.20 -11.12 6.95
CA ASN A 61 6.65 -10.34 8.12
C ASN A 61 7.40 -9.05 7.71
N GLU A 62 6.80 -8.30 6.77
CA GLU A 62 7.39 -7.11 6.16
C GLU A 62 6.55 -5.85 6.35
N ILE A 63 7.25 -4.71 6.41
CA ILE A 63 6.69 -3.37 6.46
C ILE A 63 6.93 -2.68 5.11
N VAL A 64 5.86 -2.20 4.51
CA VAL A 64 5.86 -1.55 3.20
C VAL A 64 5.40 -0.10 3.33
N VAL A 65 6.20 0.81 2.80
CA VAL A 65 5.85 2.24 2.64
C VAL A 65 5.85 2.59 1.17
N SER A 66 4.88 3.40 0.74
CA SER A 66 4.75 3.78 -0.67
C SER A 66 6.05 4.36 -1.25
N GLY A 67 6.47 3.83 -2.39
CA GLY A 67 7.69 4.25 -3.09
C GLY A 67 9.00 3.73 -2.49
N ARG A 68 8.93 2.84 -1.50
CA ARG A 68 10.08 2.22 -0.82
C ARG A 68 10.03 0.71 -0.96
N GLU A 69 11.19 0.07 -1.00
CA GLU A 69 11.26 -1.38 -0.94
C GLU A 69 10.67 -1.88 0.40
N PRO A 70 9.99 -3.04 0.39
CA PRO A 70 9.61 -3.72 1.62
C PRO A 70 10.83 -3.97 2.50
N ILE A 71 10.62 -3.94 3.83
CA ILE A 71 11.64 -4.33 4.78
C ILE A 71 11.08 -5.35 5.77
N THR A 72 11.91 -6.30 6.18
CA THR A 72 11.57 -7.17 7.32
C THR A 72 11.43 -6.35 8.60
N VAL A 73 10.52 -6.77 9.48
CA VAL A 73 10.39 -6.22 10.82
C VAL A 73 11.76 -6.24 11.54
N PRO A 74 12.27 -5.10 12.02
CA PRO A 74 13.56 -5.04 12.70
C PRO A 74 13.60 -5.92 13.95
N ALA A 75 14.77 -6.49 14.22
CA ALA A 75 14.98 -7.28 15.44
C ALA A 75 14.67 -6.44 16.70
N GLY A 76 13.91 -7.04 17.62
CA GLY A 76 13.50 -6.39 18.87
C GLY A 76 12.13 -5.74 18.85
N VAL A 77 11.44 -5.71 17.69
CA VAL A 77 9.99 -5.43 17.63
C VAL A 77 9.26 -6.76 17.48
N ASP A 78 8.37 -7.05 18.43
CA ASP A 78 7.51 -8.23 18.37
C ASP A 78 6.11 -7.80 17.91
N LEU A 79 5.59 -8.44 16.87
CA LEU A 79 4.23 -8.21 16.36
C LEU A 79 3.29 -9.39 16.68
N SER A 80 3.76 -10.39 17.44
CA SER A 80 3.03 -11.64 17.68
C SER A 80 1.73 -11.45 18.47
N ASP A 81 1.67 -10.44 19.34
CA ASP A 81 0.46 -10.12 20.11
C ASP A 81 -0.48 -9.15 19.37
N GLY A 82 -0.05 -8.63 18.21
CA GLY A 82 -0.79 -7.70 17.38
C GLY A 82 -0.83 -6.26 17.90
N TYR A 83 0.03 -5.90 18.86
CA TYR A 83 0.10 -4.53 19.40
C TYR A 83 1.55 -4.09 19.53
N VAL A 84 1.80 -2.79 19.34
CA VAL A 84 3.13 -2.20 19.52
C VAL A 84 3.04 -0.91 20.31
N SER A 85 4.07 -0.57 21.05
CA SER A 85 4.19 0.76 21.65
C SER A 85 4.34 1.85 20.59
N GLU A 86 4.07 3.11 20.96
CA GLU A 86 4.32 4.26 20.08
C GLU A 86 5.77 4.33 19.58
N ALA A 87 6.73 3.95 20.43
CA ALA A 87 8.15 3.95 20.10
C ALA A 87 8.49 2.90 19.03
N GLU A 88 7.92 1.70 19.15
CA GLU A 88 8.08 0.62 18.17
C GLU A 88 7.40 0.99 16.85
N PHE A 89 6.18 1.55 16.88
CA PHE A 89 5.52 2.06 15.67
C PHE A 89 6.39 3.08 14.93
N ALA A 90 6.99 4.03 15.67
CA ALA A 90 7.89 5.03 15.10
C ALA A 90 9.17 4.40 14.54
N ALA A 91 9.72 3.38 15.21
CA ALA A 91 10.91 2.66 14.75
C ALA A 91 10.65 1.89 13.45
N LEU A 92 9.52 1.17 13.35
CA LEU A 92 9.10 0.46 12.14
C LEU A 92 8.99 1.42 10.96
N LEU A 93 8.26 2.53 11.15
CA LEU A 93 8.08 3.53 10.11
C LEU A 93 9.41 4.19 9.72
N LEU A 94 10.28 4.49 10.68
CA LEU A 94 11.59 5.08 10.41
C LEU A 94 12.46 4.13 9.59
N ALA A 95 12.47 2.85 9.93
CA ALA A 95 13.19 1.82 9.18
C ALA A 95 12.67 1.72 7.74
N ALA A 96 11.36 1.61 7.56
CA ALA A 96 10.75 1.49 6.23
C ALA A 96 10.97 2.75 5.36
N ARG A 97 10.98 3.94 5.97
CA ARG A 97 11.29 5.19 5.24
C ARG A 97 12.76 5.31 4.82
N LYS A 98 13.67 4.62 5.50
CA LYS A 98 15.09 4.55 5.16
C LYS A 98 15.41 3.49 4.11
N ALA A 99 14.45 2.62 3.79
CA ALA A 99 14.63 1.62 2.75
C ALA A 99 14.93 2.27 1.39
N PRO A 100 15.67 1.58 0.50
CA PRO A 100 15.89 2.07 -0.85
C PRO A 100 14.56 2.38 -1.55
N PRO A 101 14.55 3.38 -2.46
CA PRO A 101 13.37 3.58 -3.30
C PRO A 101 13.16 2.33 -4.15
N VAL A 102 11.90 1.92 -4.38
CA VAL A 102 11.61 0.90 -5.39
C VAL A 102 12.13 1.44 -6.71
N MET A 103 13.23 0.87 -7.21
CA MET A 103 13.71 1.19 -8.55
C MET A 103 12.66 0.66 -9.51
N ARG A 104 11.75 1.54 -9.94
CA ARG A 104 10.95 1.28 -11.13
C ARG A 104 11.96 0.93 -12.20
N GLN A 105 12.01 -0.35 -12.57
CA GLN A 105 12.76 -0.78 -13.73
C GLN A 105 12.34 0.17 -14.85
N ALA A 106 13.27 0.99 -15.32
CA ALA A 106 13.12 1.71 -16.55
C ALA A 106 13.05 0.63 -17.61
N GLU A 107 11.85 0.12 -17.89
CA GLU A 107 11.60 -0.71 -19.04
C GLU A 107 12.14 0.06 -20.24
N GLY A 108 13.10 -0.57 -20.92
CA GLY A 108 13.95 0.07 -21.89
C GLY A 108 13.13 0.74 -22.99
N SER A 109 13.26 2.05 -23.11
CA SER A 109 13.11 2.71 -24.41
C SER A 109 14.36 2.35 -25.22
N THR A 110 14.35 1.14 -25.75
CA THR A 110 15.22 0.74 -26.86
C THR A 110 14.53 1.21 -28.14
N ASP A 111 14.29 2.52 -28.26
CA ASP A 111 13.78 3.07 -29.52
C ASP A 111 14.94 3.10 -30.52
N GLY A 112 14.78 2.23 -31.52
CA GLY A 112 15.80 1.87 -32.48
C GLY A 112 16.35 3.09 -33.20
N GLY A 113 17.68 3.25 -33.09
CA GLY A 113 18.45 4.03 -34.04
C GLY A 113 18.32 3.40 -35.44
N SER A 114 17.30 3.82 -36.18
CA SER A 114 17.12 3.52 -37.59
C SER A 114 18.20 4.27 -38.40
N SER A 115 19.41 3.72 -38.41
CA SER A 115 20.45 4.08 -39.36
C SER A 115 20.14 3.42 -40.70
N GLY A 116 19.25 4.03 -41.48
CA GLY A 116 18.93 3.64 -42.85
C GLY A 116 19.08 4.83 -43.78
N ARG A 117 20.32 5.26 -44.04
CA ARG A 117 20.63 6.35 -44.95
C ARG A 117 20.24 5.98 -46.38
N ASN A 118 19.64 6.97 -47.04
CA ASN A 118 19.43 7.10 -48.47
C ASN A 118 20.62 6.64 -49.32
N GLY A 119 20.34 5.87 -50.36
CA GLY A 119 21.28 5.49 -51.42
C GLY A 119 20.54 5.24 -52.73
N HIS A 120 20.12 6.32 -53.36
CA HIS A 120 19.54 6.43 -54.70
C HIS A 120 20.67 6.40 -55.76
N GLY A 121 20.47 5.72 -56.90
CA GLY A 121 21.34 5.80 -58.09
C GLY A 121 21.44 4.48 -58.86
N THR A 122 20.57 4.14 -59.83
CA THR A 122 20.59 4.46 -61.29
C THR A 122 21.83 4.02 -62.07
N GLY A 123 21.61 3.18 -63.11
CA GLY A 123 22.44 3.05 -64.32
C GLY A 123 23.09 1.67 -64.50
N SER A 124 22.65 0.75 -65.39
CA SER A 124 22.59 0.74 -66.87
C SER A 124 23.88 0.29 -67.57
N GLY A 125 23.78 -0.81 -68.34
CA GLY A 125 24.68 -1.23 -69.43
C GLY A 125 25.87 -2.10 -68.99
N GLY A 126 26.29 -3.15 -69.67
CA GLY A 126 25.99 -3.69 -71.01
C GLY A 126 27.12 -4.69 -71.36
N ALA A 127 26.77 -5.69 -72.18
CA ALA A 127 27.60 -6.58 -73.02
C ALA A 127 29.10 -6.80 -72.70
N LEU A 128 29.52 -8.07 -72.70
CA LEU A 128 30.26 -8.74 -73.80
C LEU A 128 30.25 -10.25 -73.57
#